data_AF-A0A3N5KJ69-F1
#
_entry.id   AF-A0A3N5KJ69-F1
#
_cell.length_a   1.000
_cell.length_b   1.000
_cell.length_c   1.000
_cell.angle_alpha   90.00
_cell.angle_beta   90.00
_cell.angle_gamma   90.00
#
_symmetry.space_group_name_H-M   'P 1'
#
loop_
_entity.id
_entity.type
_entity.pdbx_description
1 polymer ?
#
loop_
_entity_poly.entity_id
_entity_poly.type
_entity_poly.pdbx_seq_one_letter_code
_entity_poly.pdbx_strand_id
1 'polypeptide(L)'
;MEVFAMVRRVQIRQEDLQRAKQVRDHATTVAEYRRALSVILAAELGLDGDQTAEVLGTSRRTVFRDRGRMCNQDDPPKTSWGGRRRCTMTLAEEREFLAHWSEKATLGGVLTVPPMHAALVDRVGRALPLSTTYRLLARHGWRKVHPDSTHPKSDPAVQEAFNKNVPTRWQPPA
;
A
#
# COMPACT_ATOMS: atom_id res chain seq x y z
N MET A 1 35.98 -28.05 33.63
CA MET A 1 35.81 -28.68 32.30
C MET A 1 35.12 -27.65 31.42
N GLU A 2 35.90 -26.76 30.82
CA GLU A 2 35.35 -25.70 29.95
C GLU A 2 34.86 -26.34 28.66
N VAL A 3 33.54 -26.36 28.49
CA VAL A 3 32.90 -26.75 27.24
C VAL A 3 33.05 -25.54 26.32
N PHE A 4 34.16 -25.46 25.58
CA PHE A 4 34.24 -24.61 24.40
C PHE A 4 33.25 -25.16 23.38
N ALA A 5 31.99 -24.74 23.51
CA ALA A 5 31.01 -24.91 22.45
C ALA A 5 31.65 -24.34 21.19
N MET A 6 31.79 -25.16 20.14
CA MET A 6 32.27 -24.72 18.84
C MET A 6 31.30 -23.67 18.29
N VAL A 7 31.53 -22.41 18.65
CA VAL A 7 30.81 -21.26 18.10
C VAL A 7 31.17 -21.24 16.62
N ARG A 8 30.17 -21.49 15.76
CA ARG A 8 30.36 -21.34 14.31
C ARG A 8 30.76 -19.90 14.04
N ARG A 9 32.03 -19.70 13.68
CA ARG A 9 32.51 -18.38 13.27
C ARG A 9 31.75 -17.97 12.02
N VAL A 10 31.20 -16.77 12.07
CA VAL A 10 30.46 -16.18 10.96
C VAL A 10 31.49 -15.81 9.90
N GLN A 11 31.38 -16.38 8.71
CA GLN A 11 32.22 -15.98 7.59
C GLN A 11 31.65 -14.69 6.98
N ILE A 12 32.36 -13.58 7.15
CA ILE A 12 32.03 -12.28 6.59
C ILE A 12 33.01 -11.99 5.47
N ARG A 13 32.51 -11.53 4.33
CA ARG A 13 33.35 -11.19 3.18
C ARG A 13 34.17 -9.94 3.49
N GLN A 14 35.39 -9.86 2.95
CA GLN A 14 36.26 -8.69 3.17
C GLN A 14 35.64 -7.39 2.63
N GLU A 15 34.88 -7.47 1.54
CA GLU A 15 34.11 -6.34 0.98
C GLU A 15 33.10 -5.78 1.98
N ASP A 16 32.35 -6.65 2.66
CA ASP A 16 31.34 -6.26 3.64
C ASP A 16 31.98 -5.63 4.89
N LEU A 17 33.15 -6.13 5.30
CA LEU A 17 33.93 -5.58 6.40
C LEU A 17 34.42 -4.16 6.07
N GLN A 18 34.98 -3.96 4.88
CA GLN A 18 35.46 -2.65 4.47
C GLN A 18 34.31 -1.64 4.35
N ARG A 19 33.18 -2.07 3.80
CA ARG A 19 31.95 -1.26 3.74
C ARG A 19 31.46 -0.90 5.15
N ALA A 20 31.43 -1.87 6.08
CA ALA A 20 31.04 -1.60 7.46
C ALA A 20 31.95 -0.58 8.14
N LYS A 21 33.27 -0.62 7.88
CA LYS A 21 34.21 0.40 8.39
C LYS A 21 33.91 1.78 7.84
N GLN A 22 33.65 1.91 6.55
CA GLN A 22 33.23 3.19 5.94
C GLN A 22 31.93 3.71 6.56
N VAL A 23 30.92 2.84 6.74
CA VAL A 23 29.64 3.22 7.36
C VAL A 23 29.86 3.66 8.82
N ARG A 24 30.73 3.00 9.57
CA ARG A 24 31.11 3.40 10.94
C ARG A 24 31.70 4.80 10.96
N ASP A 25 32.63 5.09 10.06
CA ASP A 25 33.40 6.35 10.04
C ASP A 25 32.54 7.54 9.59
N HIS A 26 31.51 7.29 8.77
CA HIS A 26 30.57 8.31 8.28
C HIS A 26 29.20 8.26 8.97
N ALA A 27 29.02 7.43 10.00
CA ALA A 27 27.73 7.26 10.66
C ALA A 27 27.29 8.56 11.32
N THR A 28 26.12 9.06 10.92
CA THR A 28 25.50 10.22 11.57
C THR A 28 24.52 9.77 12.65
N THR A 29 23.94 8.57 12.49
CA THR A 29 22.96 8.02 13.43
C THR A 29 23.52 6.83 14.22
N VAL A 30 23.05 6.69 15.46
CA VAL A 30 23.38 5.52 16.31
C VAL A 30 22.94 4.21 15.65
N ALA A 31 21.85 4.23 14.87
CA ALA A 31 21.37 3.05 14.14
C ALA A 31 22.34 2.61 13.03
N GLU A 32 22.90 3.55 12.28
CA GLU A 32 23.94 3.26 11.27
C GLU A 32 25.22 2.76 11.92
N TYR A 33 25.63 3.39 13.02
CA TYR A 33 26.83 3.00 13.77
C TYR A 33 26.70 1.57 14.33
N ARG A 34 25.57 1.26 15.00
CA ARG A 34 25.30 -0.10 15.51
C ARG A 34 25.20 -1.12 14.38
N ARG A 35 24.66 -0.74 13.23
CA ARG A 35 24.61 -1.61 12.05
C ARG A 35 26.01 -1.95 11.56
N ALA A 36 26.90 -0.98 11.43
CA ALA A 36 28.29 -1.21 11.07
C ALA A 36 29.00 -2.13 12.09
N LEU A 37 28.82 -1.86 13.39
CA LEU A 37 29.43 -2.67 14.44
C LEU A 37 28.92 -4.12 14.46
N SER A 38 27.66 -4.37 14.08
CA SER A 38 27.11 -5.74 13.99
C SER A 38 27.87 -6.67 13.03
N VAL A 39 28.59 -6.09 12.07
CA VAL A 39 29.48 -6.76 11.11
C VAL A 39 30.91 -6.79 11.63
N ILE A 40 31.45 -5.64 12.05
CA ILE A 40 32.84 -5.50 12.48
C ILE A 40 33.15 -6.39 13.68
N LEU A 41 32.30 -6.37 14.71
CA LEU A 41 32.51 -7.16 15.93
C LEU A 41 32.51 -8.67 15.65
N ALA A 42 31.71 -9.12 14.69
CA ALA A 42 31.68 -10.53 14.31
C ALA A 42 32.88 -10.93 13.43
N ALA A 43 33.35 -10.02 12.56
CA ALA A 43 34.45 -10.30 11.64
C ALA A 43 35.82 -10.24 12.32
N GLU A 44 36.06 -9.23 13.16
CA GLU A 44 37.38 -8.98 13.76
C GLU A 44 37.55 -9.67 15.11
N LEU A 45 36.49 -9.68 15.94
CA LEU A 45 36.53 -10.24 17.30
C LEU A 45 35.87 -11.62 17.40
N GLY A 46 35.21 -12.09 16.33
CA GLY A 46 34.58 -13.40 16.31
C GLY A 46 33.41 -13.56 17.29
N LEU A 47 32.81 -12.45 17.74
CA LEU A 47 31.71 -12.47 18.71
C LEU A 47 30.48 -13.19 18.15
N ASP A 48 29.83 -13.97 19.02
CA ASP A 48 28.53 -14.56 18.68
C ASP A 48 27.44 -13.48 18.59
N GLY A 49 26.31 -13.81 17.95
CA GLY A 49 25.16 -12.94 17.85
C GLY A 49 24.61 -12.50 19.22
N ASP A 50 24.65 -13.38 20.22
CA ASP A 50 24.18 -13.04 21.58
C ASP A 50 25.16 -12.09 22.29
N GLN A 51 26.46 -12.35 22.19
CA GLN A 51 27.50 -11.47 22.75
C GLN A 51 27.52 -10.10 22.07
N THR A 52 27.36 -10.07 20.75
CA THR A 52 27.29 -8.82 19.97
C THR A 52 26.06 -8.00 20.37
N ALA A 53 24.93 -8.66 20.63
CA ALA A 53 23.70 -8.01 21.06
C ALA A 53 23.86 -7.35 22.43
N GLU A 54 24.50 -8.06 23.37
CA GLU A 54 24.84 -7.56 24.70
C GLU A 54 25.75 -6.32 24.63
N VAL A 55 26.86 -6.39 23.89
CA VAL A 55 27.81 -5.27 23.71
C VAL A 55 27.14 -4.04 23.10
N LEU A 56 26.24 -4.22 22.13
CA LEU A 56 25.57 -3.11 21.45
C LEU A 56 24.33 -2.59 22.19
N GLY A 57 23.86 -3.29 23.23
CA GLY A 57 22.59 -3.01 23.91
C GLY A 57 21.38 -3.17 22.97
N THR A 58 21.41 -4.18 22.10
CA THR A 58 20.33 -4.47 21.14
C THR A 58 19.85 -5.91 21.28
N SER A 59 18.80 -6.31 20.57
CA SER A 59 18.39 -7.72 20.54
C SER A 59 19.21 -8.51 19.51
N ARG A 60 19.42 -9.81 19.79
CA ARG A 60 20.01 -10.77 18.85
C ARG A 60 19.40 -10.66 17.45
N ARG A 61 18.08 -10.54 17.36
CA ARG A 61 17.35 -10.38 16.09
C ARG A 61 17.77 -9.12 15.32
N THR A 62 17.99 -8.01 16.02
CA THR A 62 18.44 -6.76 15.41
C THR A 62 19.86 -6.92 14.86
N VAL A 63 20.78 -7.56 15.58
CA VAL A 63 22.14 -7.86 15.10
C VAL A 63 22.11 -8.65 13.78
N PHE A 64 21.34 -9.74 13.71
CA PHE A 64 21.22 -10.52 12.48
C PHE A 64 20.58 -9.74 11.33
N ARG A 65 19.56 -8.92 11.62
CA ARG A 65 18.91 -8.08 10.61
C ARG A 65 19.87 -7.03 10.07
N ASP A 66 20.63 -6.38 10.94
CA ASP A 66 21.55 -5.30 10.60
C ASP A 66 22.74 -5.83 9.80
N ARG A 67 23.30 -6.97 10.22
CA ARG A 67 24.30 -7.71 9.45
C ARG A 67 23.78 -8.10 8.07
N GLY A 68 22.58 -8.69 8.02
CA GLY A 68 21.94 -9.06 6.75
C GLY A 68 21.68 -7.86 5.83
N ARG A 69 21.36 -6.68 6.38
CA ARG A 69 21.21 -5.46 5.59
C ARG A 69 22.53 -4.96 4.99
N MET A 70 23.67 -5.20 5.65
CA MET A 70 24.99 -4.80 5.13
C MET A 70 25.55 -5.80 4.13
N CYS A 71 25.43 -7.10 4.40
CA CYS A 71 25.91 -8.13 3.48
C CYS A 71 25.04 -8.27 2.22
N ASN A 72 23.73 -8.00 2.32
CA ASN A 72 22.80 -8.13 1.20
C ASN A 72 22.39 -6.75 0.63
N GLN A 73 23.21 -5.72 0.78
CA GLN A 73 22.88 -4.38 0.31
C GLN A 73 22.78 -4.31 -1.23
N ASP A 74 23.58 -5.12 -1.91
CA ASP A 74 23.64 -5.18 -3.38
C ASP A 74 22.62 -6.17 -3.98
N ASP A 75 21.90 -6.92 -3.12
CA ASP A 75 20.84 -7.80 -3.59
C ASP A 75 19.68 -6.96 -4.15
N PRO A 76 19.06 -7.40 -5.27
CA PRO A 76 17.88 -6.72 -5.78
C PRO A 76 16.82 -6.65 -4.67
N PRO A 77 16.10 -5.52 -4.55
CA PRO A 77 15.10 -5.36 -3.51
C PRO A 77 14.12 -6.52 -3.58
N LYS A 78 13.96 -7.23 -2.45
CA LYS A 78 12.98 -8.31 -2.35
C LYS A 78 11.63 -7.76 -2.80
N THR A 79 10.98 -8.43 -3.75
CA THR A 79 9.69 -7.96 -4.28
C THR A 79 8.75 -7.67 -3.11
N SER A 80 8.24 -6.44 -3.04
CA SER A 80 7.36 -6.04 -1.94
C SER A 80 6.14 -6.95 -1.89
N TRP A 81 5.70 -7.30 -0.68
CA TRP A 81 4.45 -8.02 -0.51
C TRP A 81 3.30 -7.18 -1.06
N GLY A 82 2.50 -7.74 -1.96
CA GLY A 82 1.39 -7.06 -2.63
C GLY A 82 1.68 -6.59 -4.06
N GLY A 83 0.89 -5.62 -4.53
CA GLY A 83 0.96 -5.05 -5.87
C GLY A 83 0.01 -5.67 -6.91
N ARG A 84 0.02 -5.12 -8.12
CA ARG A 84 -0.79 -5.56 -9.28
C ARG A 84 -0.11 -6.73 -10.04
N ARG A 85 0.07 -7.87 -9.38
CA ARG A 85 0.71 -9.05 -10.00
C ARG A 85 -0.24 -9.90 -10.85
N ARG A 86 -1.54 -9.86 -10.54
CA ARG A 86 -2.63 -10.55 -11.26
C ARG A 86 -3.64 -9.52 -11.73
N CYS A 87 -3.23 -8.65 -12.64
CA CYS A 87 -4.15 -7.69 -13.25
C CYS A 87 -4.80 -8.30 -14.49
N THR A 88 -6.07 -7.96 -14.71
CA THR A 88 -6.79 -8.35 -15.92
C THR A 88 -6.37 -7.50 -17.11
N MET A 89 -5.99 -6.25 -16.85
CA MET A 89 -5.54 -5.25 -17.82
C MET A 89 -4.44 -4.39 -17.19
N THR A 90 -3.54 -3.88 -18.02
CA THR A 90 -2.55 -2.86 -17.66
C THR A 90 -3.22 -1.52 -17.36
N LEU A 91 -2.54 -0.62 -16.66
CA LEU A 91 -3.10 0.71 -16.37
C LEU A 91 -3.38 1.52 -17.64
N ALA A 92 -2.59 1.33 -18.70
CA ALA A 92 -2.79 2.00 -19.98
C ALA A 92 -4.08 1.52 -20.66
N GLU A 93 -4.26 0.20 -20.77
CA GLU A 93 -5.48 -0.40 -21.33
C GLU A 93 -6.72 -0.02 -20.53
N GLU A 94 -6.63 0.06 -19.19
CA GLU A 94 -7.75 0.50 -18.36
C GLU A 94 -8.15 1.95 -18.65
N ARG A 95 -7.17 2.85 -18.86
CA ARG A 95 -7.43 4.25 -19.21
C ARG A 95 -8.05 4.36 -20.58
N GLU A 96 -7.55 3.62 -21.56
CA GLU A 96 -8.09 3.59 -22.92
C GLU A 96 -9.55 3.09 -22.92
N PHE A 97 -9.84 2.01 -22.19
CA PHE A 97 -11.21 1.53 -22.02
C PHE A 97 -12.12 2.59 -21.40
N LEU A 98 -11.67 3.26 -20.34
CA LEU A 98 -12.45 4.27 -19.65
C LEU A 98 -12.59 5.59 -20.43
N ALA A 99 -11.71 5.90 -21.37
CA ALA A 99 -11.78 7.13 -22.16
C ALA A 99 -13.09 7.20 -22.96
N HIS A 100 -13.46 6.11 -23.64
CA HIS A 100 -14.75 5.98 -24.35
C HIS A 100 -15.97 6.21 -23.46
N TRP A 101 -15.89 5.79 -22.20
CA TRP A 101 -16.96 6.02 -21.24
C TRP A 101 -16.94 7.45 -20.70
N SER A 102 -15.76 8.05 -20.52
CA SER A 102 -15.61 9.42 -20.05
C SER A 102 -16.28 10.42 -21.02
N GLU A 103 -16.09 10.25 -22.33
CA GLU A 103 -16.73 11.11 -23.35
C GLU A 103 -18.26 11.08 -23.24
N LYS A 104 -18.83 9.89 -23.05
CA LYS A 104 -20.28 9.71 -22.83
C LYS A 104 -20.76 10.33 -21.50
N ALA A 105 -19.91 10.32 -20.47
CA ALA A 105 -20.22 10.94 -19.19
C ALA A 105 -20.29 12.47 -19.31
N THR A 106 -19.35 13.07 -20.04
CA THR A 106 -19.23 14.52 -20.22
C THR A 106 -20.46 15.11 -20.94
N LEU A 107 -21.12 14.33 -21.80
CA LEU A 107 -22.36 14.72 -22.49
C LEU A 107 -23.61 14.70 -21.59
N GLY A 108 -23.47 14.50 -20.28
CA GLY A 108 -24.55 14.62 -19.29
C GLY A 108 -25.22 13.30 -18.88
N GLY A 109 -24.65 12.16 -19.25
CA GLY A 109 -25.19 10.85 -18.90
C GLY A 109 -24.69 10.35 -17.55
N VAL A 110 -25.61 10.08 -16.61
CA VAL A 110 -25.32 9.23 -15.44
C VAL A 110 -24.95 7.84 -15.96
N LEU A 111 -23.67 7.48 -15.88
CA LEU A 111 -23.20 6.18 -16.35
C LEU A 111 -23.68 5.07 -15.43
N THR A 112 -24.45 4.15 -16.00
CA THR A 112 -24.86 2.94 -15.31
C THR A 112 -23.74 1.90 -15.40
N VAL A 113 -23.43 1.25 -14.28
CA VAL A 113 -22.35 0.25 -14.19
C VAL A 113 -22.61 -1.04 -14.99
N PRO A 114 -23.84 -1.58 -15.12
CA PRO A 114 -24.06 -2.84 -15.83
C PRO A 114 -23.67 -2.83 -17.33
N PRO A 115 -24.00 -1.82 -18.15
CA PRO A 115 -23.50 -1.73 -19.53
C PRO A 115 -21.97 -1.70 -19.63
N MET A 116 -21.31 -0.98 -18.71
CA MET A 116 -19.85 -0.92 -18.66
C MET A 116 -19.25 -2.26 -18.24
N HIS A 117 -19.91 -2.99 -17.34
CA HIS A 117 -19.49 -4.32 -16.94
C HIS A 117 -19.57 -5.32 -18.10
N ALA A 118 -20.65 -5.31 -18.88
CA ALA A 118 -20.79 -6.15 -20.06
C ALA A 118 -19.66 -5.88 -21.07
N ALA A 119 -19.41 -4.61 -21.40
CA ALA A 119 -18.32 -4.24 -22.30
C ALA A 119 -16.92 -4.62 -21.76
N LEU A 120 -16.72 -4.60 -20.44
CA LEU A 120 -15.48 -5.04 -19.82
C LEU A 120 -15.31 -6.57 -19.93
N VAL A 121 -16.38 -7.34 -19.72
CA VAL A 121 -16.37 -8.79 -19.89
C VAL A 121 -16.06 -9.17 -21.34
N ASP A 122 -16.67 -8.47 -22.31
CA ASP A 122 -16.42 -8.69 -23.74
C ASP A 122 -14.98 -8.36 -24.13
N ARG A 123 -14.45 -7.21 -23.66
CA ARG A 123 -13.06 -6.80 -23.95
C ARG A 123 -12.03 -7.77 -23.38
N VAL A 124 -12.30 -8.34 -22.21
CA VAL A 124 -11.39 -9.26 -21.53
C VAL A 124 -11.57 -10.70 -22.03
N GLY A 125 -12.74 -11.04 -22.58
CA GLY A 125 -13.04 -12.38 -23.10
C GLY A 125 -13.27 -13.44 -22.00
N ARG A 126 -13.56 -13.03 -20.76
CA ARG A 126 -13.86 -13.96 -19.65
C ARG A 126 -14.86 -13.36 -18.68
N ALA A 127 -15.63 -14.22 -18.00
CA ALA A 127 -16.53 -13.80 -16.94
C ALA A 127 -15.76 -13.08 -15.82
N LEU A 128 -16.23 -11.90 -15.45
CA LEU A 128 -15.69 -11.11 -14.34
C LEU A 128 -16.80 -10.86 -13.32
N PRO A 129 -16.48 -10.82 -12.02
CA PRO A 129 -17.41 -10.32 -11.03
C PRO A 129 -17.66 -8.82 -11.20
N LEU A 130 -18.87 -8.34 -10.89
CA LEU A 130 -19.20 -6.92 -10.90
C LEU A 130 -18.30 -6.08 -9.98
N SER A 131 -17.79 -6.69 -8.90
CA SER A 131 -16.83 -6.06 -7.99
C SER A 131 -15.52 -5.66 -8.67
N THR A 132 -15.11 -6.38 -9.73
CA THR A 132 -13.93 -6.01 -10.54
C THR A 132 -14.14 -4.68 -11.25
N THR A 133 -15.33 -4.46 -11.81
CA THR A 133 -15.70 -3.19 -12.45
C THR A 133 -15.74 -2.05 -11.43
N TYR A 134 -16.32 -2.27 -10.24
CA TYR A 134 -16.28 -1.25 -9.18
C TYR A 134 -14.86 -0.91 -8.72
N ARG A 135 -13.97 -1.90 -8.57
CA ARG A 135 -12.56 -1.67 -8.20
C ARG A 135 -11.77 -0.99 -9.31
N LEU A 136 -12.09 -1.27 -10.57
CA LEU A 136 -11.56 -0.54 -11.73
C LEU A 136 -11.92 0.94 -11.60
N LEU A 137 -13.21 1.25 -11.49
CA LEU A 137 -13.73 2.60 -11.42
C LEU A 137 -13.14 3.39 -10.24
N ALA A 138 -13.15 2.80 -9.04
CA ALA A 138 -12.61 3.44 -7.85
C ALA A 138 -11.12 3.81 -7.99
N ARG A 139 -10.31 2.99 -8.68
CA ARG A 139 -8.89 3.26 -8.92
C ARG A 139 -8.64 4.44 -9.86
N HIS A 140 -9.55 4.66 -10.80
CA HIS A 140 -9.48 5.77 -11.76
C HIS A 140 -10.25 7.01 -11.25
N GLY A 141 -10.61 7.05 -9.97
CA GLY A 141 -11.22 8.23 -9.35
C GLY A 141 -12.72 8.39 -9.62
N TRP A 142 -13.39 7.37 -10.17
CA TRP A 142 -14.82 7.43 -10.41
C TRP A 142 -15.58 7.25 -9.10
N ARG A 143 -16.39 8.25 -8.75
CA ARG A 143 -17.24 8.23 -7.55
C ARG A 143 -18.69 7.95 -7.90
N LYS A 144 -19.39 7.20 -7.05
CA LYS A 144 -20.84 7.05 -7.14
C LYS A 144 -21.50 8.37 -6.76
N VAL A 145 -22.14 9.04 -7.72
CA VAL A 145 -22.94 10.24 -7.45
C VAL A 145 -24.22 9.79 -6.74
N HIS A 146 -24.52 10.39 -5.60
CA HIS A 146 -25.84 10.26 -4.97
C HIS A 146 -26.72 11.39 -5.47
N PRO A 147 -28.04 11.15 -5.65
CA PRO A 147 -28.98 12.24 -5.89
C PRO A 147 -28.84 13.29 -4.78
N ASP A 148 -28.86 14.57 -5.16
CA ASP A 148 -28.80 15.64 -4.17
C ASP A 148 -29.97 15.49 -3.18
N SER A 149 -29.65 15.55 -1.89
CA SER A 149 -30.66 15.44 -0.82
C SER A 149 -31.62 16.64 -0.80
N THR A 150 -31.24 17.73 -1.46
CA THR A 150 -31.96 19.00 -1.42
C THR A 150 -32.20 19.48 -2.85
N HIS A 151 -33.45 19.86 -3.15
CA HIS A 151 -33.79 20.40 -4.45
C HIS A 151 -33.18 21.82 -4.61
N PRO A 152 -32.56 22.18 -5.74
CA PRO A 152 -31.90 23.48 -5.92
C PRO A 152 -32.82 24.71 -5.74
N LYS A 153 -34.14 24.51 -5.87
CA LYS A 153 -35.18 25.53 -5.66
C LYS A 153 -35.92 25.38 -4.33
N SER A 154 -35.39 24.64 -3.36
CA SER A 154 -36.01 24.56 -2.04
C SER A 154 -35.88 25.90 -1.32
N ASP A 155 -37.01 26.50 -0.95
CA ASP A 155 -37.04 27.63 -0.03
C ASP A 155 -37.44 27.10 1.37
N PRO A 156 -36.54 27.16 2.36
CA PRO A 156 -36.83 26.71 3.73
C PRO A 156 -38.06 27.40 4.33
N ALA A 157 -38.29 28.68 4.03
CA ALA A 157 -39.42 29.43 4.57
C ALA A 157 -40.76 28.93 4.03
N VAL A 158 -40.81 28.60 2.72
CA VAL A 158 -42.00 28.01 2.09
C VAL A 158 -42.24 26.59 2.59
N GLN A 159 -41.18 25.80 2.82
CA GLN A 159 -41.30 24.46 3.39
C GLN A 159 -41.82 24.48 4.82
N GLU A 160 -41.32 25.38 5.67
CA GLU A 160 -41.82 25.53 7.03
C GLU A 160 -43.27 26.03 7.07
N ALA A 161 -43.64 26.98 6.19
CA ALA A 161 -45.02 27.45 6.07
C ALA A 161 -45.96 26.32 5.59
N PHE A 162 -45.52 25.52 4.62
CA PHE A 162 -46.27 24.35 4.15
C PHE A 162 -46.43 23.29 5.25
N ASN A 163 -45.33 22.93 5.93
CA ASN A 163 -45.34 21.93 7.00
C ASN A 163 -46.22 22.35 8.20
N LYS A 164 -46.41 23.65 8.43
CA LYS A 164 -47.34 24.18 9.44
C LYS A 164 -48.81 24.12 9.01
N ASN A 165 -49.10 24.14 7.71
CA ASN A 165 -50.45 24.25 7.15
C ASN A 165 -51.00 22.94 6.57
N VAL A 166 -50.22 21.86 6.56
CA VAL A 166 -50.70 20.55 6.11
C VAL A 166 -51.60 19.91 7.17
N PRO A 167 -52.85 19.56 6.85
CA PRO A 167 -53.70 18.84 7.78
C PRO A 167 -53.11 17.44 8.03
N THR A 168 -53.04 17.03 9.29
CA THR A 168 -52.47 15.73 9.72
C THR A 168 -53.20 14.52 9.13
N ARG A 169 -54.41 14.72 8.61
CA ARG A 169 -55.22 13.72 7.93
C ARG A 169 -55.72 14.28 6.60
N TRP A 170 -55.66 13.47 5.56
CA TRP A 170 -56.22 13.82 4.26
C TRP A 170 -57.73 13.99 4.38
N GLN A 171 -58.27 15.04 3.75
CA GLN A 171 -59.71 15.26 3.64
C GLN A 171 -60.08 15.31 2.15
N PRO A 172 -61.13 14.60 1.72
CA PRO A 172 -61.60 14.66 0.35
C PRO A 172 -62.15 16.05 0.02
N PRO A 173 -61.98 16.53 -1.23
CA PRO A 173 -62.61 17.78 -1.67
C PRO A 173 -64.14 17.63 -1.67
N ALA A 174 -64.82 18.72 -1.30
CA ALA A 174 -66.27 18.82 -1.21
C ALA A 174 -66.96 18.82 -2.58
#